data_AF-A0A1H1Q6U2-F1
#
_entry.id   AF-A0A1H1Q6U2-F1
#
_cell.length_a   1.000
_cell.length_b   1.000
_cell.length_c   1.000
_cell.angle_alpha   90.00
_cell.angle_beta   90.00
_cell.angle_gamma   90.00
#
_symmetry.space_group_name_H-M   'P 1'
#
loop_
_entity.id
_entity.type
_entity.pdbx_description
1 polymer ?
#
loop_
_entity_poly.entity_id
_entity_poly.type
_entity_poly.pdbx_seq_one_letter_code
_entity_poly.pdbx_strand_id
1 'polypeptide(L)'
;MVALGLLAAVLVFWHATTPAAPPEPPGPSTRAYVRMHLDVVRGVRMVLPVTLPAGYDYPTSYHYATAQIADDQTTVSGHDRADSRSVVFYPARNNARADLTIVILCVQSAELKDELCPSIADSRHLQRHYRHMRVAIYATGKAHWDVDAWKNVQLTADLNQIRWLH
;
A
#
# COMPACT_ATOMS: atom_id res chain seq x y z
N MET A 1 -30.52 -71.10 -33.39
CA MET A 1 -30.62 -69.80 -32.69
C MET A 1 -29.21 -69.23 -32.57
N VAL A 2 -28.89 -68.23 -33.39
CA VAL A 2 -27.59 -67.53 -33.37
C VAL A 2 -27.92 -66.09 -32.99
N ALA A 3 -27.44 -65.63 -31.84
CA ALA A 3 -27.69 -64.28 -31.34
C ALA A 3 -26.55 -63.34 -31.77
N LEU A 4 -26.96 -62.21 -32.35
CA LEU A 4 -26.15 -61.05 -32.68
C LEU A 4 -25.35 -60.54 -31.47
N GLY A 5 -24.12 -60.11 -31.70
CA GLY A 5 -23.38 -59.22 -30.80
C GLY A 5 -22.80 -58.05 -31.58
N LEU A 6 -23.49 -56.91 -31.58
CA LEU A 6 -23.03 -55.64 -32.14
C LEU A 6 -21.84 -55.10 -31.32
N LEU A 7 -20.72 -54.84 -31.98
CA LEU A 7 -19.60 -54.07 -31.44
C LEU A 7 -19.92 -52.57 -31.54
N ALA A 8 -20.14 -51.90 -30.41
CA ALA A 8 -20.18 -50.45 -30.33
C ALA A 8 -18.80 -49.92 -29.92
N ALA A 9 -18.12 -49.24 -30.85
CA ALA A 9 -16.89 -48.51 -30.57
C ALA A 9 -17.24 -47.19 -29.86
N VAL A 10 -16.83 -47.05 -28.59
CA VAL A 10 -16.96 -45.80 -27.83
C VAL A 10 -15.75 -44.92 -28.16
N LEU A 11 -15.98 -43.86 -28.95
CA LEU A 11 -15.02 -42.78 -29.17
C LEU A 11 -15.06 -41.82 -27.96
N VAL A 12 -14.08 -41.93 -27.07
CA VAL A 12 -13.90 -40.97 -25.98
C VAL A 12 -13.12 -39.77 -26.51
N PHE A 13 -13.80 -38.66 -26.75
CA PHE A 13 -13.16 -37.38 -27.07
C PHE A 13 -12.57 -36.78 -25.78
N TRP A 14 -11.26 -36.92 -25.60
CA TRP A 14 -10.50 -36.16 -24.62
C TRP A 14 -10.35 -34.71 -25.10
N HIS A 15 -11.16 -33.80 -24.58
CA HIS A 15 -10.86 -32.37 -24.68
C HIS A 15 -9.77 -32.03 -23.66
N ALA A 16 -8.53 -31.86 -24.14
CA ALA A 16 -7.46 -31.28 -23.36
C ALA A 16 -7.79 -29.82 -23.06
N THR A 17 -8.40 -29.55 -21.91
CA THR A 17 -8.45 -28.20 -21.35
C THR A 17 -7.04 -27.87 -20.87
N THR A 18 -6.30 -27.10 -21.66
CA THR A 18 -5.04 -26.51 -21.25
C THR A 18 -5.29 -25.71 -19.96
N PRO A 19 -4.58 -25.98 -18.85
CA PRO A 19 -4.73 -25.17 -17.66
C PRO A 19 -4.36 -23.73 -18.03
N ALA A 20 -5.31 -22.81 -17.86
CA ALA A 20 -5.07 -21.39 -18.06
C ALA A 20 -3.90 -20.97 -17.16
N ALA A 21 -2.96 -20.20 -17.71
CA ALA A 21 -1.87 -19.64 -16.92
C ALA A 21 -2.46 -18.86 -15.73
N PRO A 22 -1.82 -18.89 -14.55
CA PRO A 22 -2.25 -18.06 -13.43
C PRO A 22 -2.33 -16.59 -13.87
N PRO A 23 -3.31 -15.81 -13.39
CA PRO A 23 -3.39 -14.40 -13.72
C PRO A 23 -2.09 -13.70 -13.33
N GLU A 24 -1.59 -12.85 -14.24
CA GLU A 24 -0.41 -12.04 -13.98
C GLU A 24 -0.64 -11.18 -12.72
N PRO A 25 0.34 -11.05 -11.81
CA PRO A 25 0.18 -10.21 -10.64
C PRO A 25 -0.14 -8.77 -11.07
N PRO A 26 -1.02 -8.08 -10.33
CA PRO A 26 -1.38 -6.71 -10.68
C PRO A 26 -0.13 -5.81 -10.67
N GLY A 27 0.00 -4.93 -11.67
CA GLY A 27 1.12 -4.00 -11.75
C GLY A 27 1.19 -3.04 -10.54
N PRO A 28 2.37 -2.51 -10.19
CA PRO A 28 2.58 -1.78 -8.94
C PRO A 28 1.82 -0.44 -8.84
N SER A 29 1.42 0.14 -9.97
CA SER A 29 0.57 1.33 -10.05
C SER A 29 -0.93 1.02 -10.08
N THR A 30 -1.33 -0.24 -10.00
CA THR A 30 -2.74 -0.61 -10.05
C THR A 30 -3.41 -0.51 -8.69
N ARG A 31 -4.72 -0.21 -8.69
CA ARG A 31 -5.51 -0.20 -7.43
C ARG A 31 -5.48 -1.54 -6.72
N ALA A 32 -5.47 -2.64 -7.47
CA ALA A 32 -5.46 -3.99 -6.92
C ALA A 32 -4.15 -4.27 -6.15
N TYR A 33 -3.00 -3.90 -6.73
CA TYR A 33 -1.70 -4.06 -6.08
C TYR A 33 -1.61 -3.25 -4.78
N VAL A 34 -1.99 -1.97 -4.83
CA VAL A 34 -1.94 -1.10 -3.65
C VAL A 34 -2.89 -1.60 -2.55
N ARG A 35 -4.11 -2.03 -2.91
CA ARG A 35 -5.05 -2.61 -1.94
C ARG A 35 -4.45 -3.85 -1.27
N MET A 36 -3.84 -4.76 -2.04
CA MET A 36 -3.22 -5.96 -1.51
C MET A 36 -2.15 -5.66 -0.45
N HIS A 37 -1.39 -4.58 -0.61
CA HIS A 37 -0.35 -4.19 0.35
C HIS A 37 -0.90 -3.42 1.56
N LEU A 38 -1.96 -2.64 1.37
CA LEU A 38 -2.56 -1.87 2.47
C LEU A 38 -3.47 -2.71 3.36
N ASP A 39 -4.10 -3.76 2.83
CA ASP A 39 -5.07 -4.57 3.58
C ASP A 39 -4.47 -5.83 4.22
N VAL A 40 -3.13 -5.97 4.25
CA VAL A 40 -2.42 -7.15 4.81
C VAL A 40 -2.79 -7.41 6.28
N VAL A 41 -2.92 -6.35 7.08
CA VAL A 41 -3.27 -6.40 8.51
C VAL A 41 -4.43 -5.43 8.76
N ARG A 42 -5.26 -5.65 9.79
CA ARG A 42 -6.31 -4.68 10.17
C ARG A 42 -5.71 -3.52 10.98
N GLY A 43 -6.47 -2.45 11.21
CA GLY A 43 -6.05 -1.36 12.10
C GLY A 43 -6.19 0.02 11.47
N VAL A 44 -5.20 0.89 11.70
CA VAL A 44 -5.20 2.24 11.12
C VAL A 44 -5.28 2.16 9.60
N ARG A 45 -6.11 3.00 9.00
CA ARG A 45 -6.22 3.05 7.53
C ARG A 45 -5.11 3.94 7.00
N MET A 46 -4.52 3.52 5.89
CA MET A 46 -3.59 4.39 5.17
C MET A 46 -4.36 5.56 4.54
N VAL A 47 -3.69 6.70 4.46
CA VAL A 47 -4.16 7.89 3.76
C VAL A 47 -3.11 8.24 2.73
N LEU A 48 -3.52 8.43 1.48
CA LEU A 48 -2.63 8.65 0.34
C LEU A 48 -2.95 9.96 -0.38
N PRO A 49 -1.96 10.54 -1.10
CA PRO A 49 -2.20 11.67 -1.99
C PRO A 49 -3.18 11.30 -3.11
N VAL A 50 -4.18 12.16 -3.37
CA VAL A 50 -5.08 12.03 -4.54
C VAL A 50 -4.28 12.16 -5.83
N THR A 51 -3.34 13.11 -5.87
CA THR A 51 -2.35 13.33 -6.92
C THR A 51 -0.96 13.33 -6.29
N LEU A 52 0.04 12.77 -6.97
CA LEU A 52 1.43 12.87 -6.51
C LEU A 52 1.98 14.27 -6.81
N PRO A 53 2.74 14.87 -5.88
CA PRO A 53 3.61 15.99 -6.20
C PRO A 53 4.54 15.66 -7.38
N ALA A 54 4.86 16.67 -8.19
CA ALA A 54 5.67 16.48 -9.38
C ALA A 54 7.05 15.90 -9.05
N GLY A 55 7.51 14.96 -9.88
CA GLY A 55 8.82 14.33 -9.75
C GLY A 55 8.87 13.09 -8.84
N TYR A 56 7.74 12.61 -8.33
CA TYR A 56 7.65 11.34 -7.59
C TYR A 56 6.91 10.26 -8.40
N ASP A 57 7.36 9.01 -8.26
CA ASP A 57 6.68 7.83 -8.78
C ASP A 57 5.69 7.25 -7.75
N TYR A 58 4.81 6.36 -8.22
CA TYR A 58 3.95 5.57 -7.36
C TYR A 58 4.78 4.73 -6.35
N PRO A 59 4.25 4.47 -5.16
CA PRO A 59 5.00 3.80 -4.12
C PRO A 59 5.08 2.30 -4.35
N THR A 60 6.26 1.73 -4.06
CA THR A 60 6.51 0.28 -4.12
C THR A 60 6.85 -0.32 -2.76
N SER A 61 6.97 0.50 -1.71
CA SER A 61 7.28 0.04 -0.35
C SER A 61 6.19 0.48 0.63
N TYR A 62 5.68 -0.49 1.36
CA TYR A 62 4.57 -0.37 2.31
C TYR A 62 4.98 -1.02 3.61
N HIS A 63 4.80 -0.32 4.72
CA HIS A 63 5.16 -0.81 6.05
C HIS A 63 4.03 -0.57 7.03
N TYR A 64 4.02 -1.34 8.11
CA TYR A 64 3.17 -1.09 9.26
C TYR A 64 3.95 -1.37 10.54
N ALA A 65 3.54 -0.75 11.63
CA ALA A 65 4.04 -1.06 12.96
C ALA A 65 2.88 -1.17 13.95
N THR A 66 3.14 -1.89 15.02
CA THR A 66 2.21 -2.11 16.13
C THR A 66 2.85 -1.52 17.38
N ALA A 67 2.07 -0.79 18.18
CA ALA A 67 2.57 -0.26 19.43
C ALA A 67 2.83 -1.40 20.41
N GLN A 68 3.95 -1.35 21.13
CA GLN A 68 4.20 -2.33 22.17
C GLN A 68 3.27 -2.04 23.35
N ILE A 69 2.33 -2.94 23.61
CA ILE A 69 1.52 -2.86 24.83
C ILE A 69 2.43 -3.28 25.99
N ALA A 70 2.89 -2.32 26.78
CA ALA A 70 3.56 -2.58 28.03
C ALA A 70 2.53 -3.05 29.06
N ASP A 71 2.11 -4.32 29.01
CA ASP A 71 1.58 -4.97 30.21
C ASP A 71 1.62 -6.50 30.13
N ASP A 72 1.69 -7.07 31.33
CA ASP A 72 2.06 -8.43 31.70
C ASP A 72 1.63 -9.57 30.76
N GLN A 73 2.52 -10.56 30.68
CA GLN A 73 2.32 -11.93 30.22
C GLN A 73 0.85 -12.37 30.24
N THR A 74 0.12 -12.30 29.11
CA THR A 74 -1.02 -13.18 28.75
C THR A 74 -1.78 -12.81 27.46
N THR A 75 -1.60 -11.66 26.83
CA THR A 75 -2.32 -11.36 25.57
C THR A 75 -1.46 -11.57 24.33
N VAL A 76 -1.54 -12.78 23.76
CA VAL A 76 -0.96 -13.17 22.45
C VAL A 76 -1.59 -12.40 21.27
N SER A 77 -2.60 -11.58 21.49
CA SER A 77 -3.43 -10.95 20.44
C SER A 77 -3.08 -9.49 20.11
N GLY A 78 -2.00 -8.93 20.68
CA GLY A 78 -1.58 -7.55 20.42
C GLY A 78 -0.93 -7.31 19.05
N HIS A 79 -0.46 -8.36 18.36
CA HIS A 79 0.36 -8.26 17.14
C HIS A 79 -0.45 -8.22 15.82
N ASP A 80 -1.78 -8.37 15.90
CA ASP A 80 -2.63 -8.57 14.70
C ASP A 80 -3.22 -7.24 14.16
N ARG A 81 -2.70 -6.11 14.61
CA ARG A 81 -3.21 -4.78 14.25
C ARG A 81 -2.06 -3.82 13.93
N ALA A 82 -2.22 -3.07 12.84
CA ALA A 82 -1.39 -1.91 12.52
C ALA A 82 -1.86 -0.69 13.31
N ASP A 83 -0.98 -0.14 14.16
CA ASP A 83 -1.19 1.13 14.86
C ASP A 83 -0.59 2.31 14.09
N SER A 84 0.41 2.03 13.26
CA SER A 84 0.89 2.91 12.20
C SER A 84 1.03 2.19 10.86
N ARG A 85 0.98 2.97 9.78
CA ARG A 85 1.32 2.55 8.43
C ARG A 85 2.20 3.59 7.78
N SER A 86 3.11 3.15 6.92
CA SER A 86 3.87 4.07 6.10
C SER A 86 4.03 3.59 4.68
N VAL A 87 4.18 4.57 3.78
CA VAL A 87 4.36 4.36 2.36
C VAL A 87 5.51 5.25 1.89
N VAL A 88 6.36 4.69 1.04
CA VAL A 88 7.59 5.34 0.57
C VAL A 88 7.42 5.78 -0.89
N PHE A 89 7.57 7.07 -1.13
CA PHE A 89 7.56 7.68 -2.45
C PHE A 89 8.98 7.99 -2.90
N TYR A 90 9.37 7.38 -4.03
CA TYR A 90 10.68 7.57 -4.63
C TYR A 90 10.61 8.66 -5.72
N PRO A 91 11.70 9.41 -5.94
CA PRO A 91 11.84 10.24 -7.12
C PRO A 91 11.61 9.43 -8.41
N ALA A 92 10.91 10.03 -9.36
CA ALA A 92 10.56 9.38 -10.61
C ALA A 92 11.81 9.14 -11.48
N ARG A 93 12.03 7.90 -11.92
CA ARG A 93 13.27 7.53 -12.64
C ARG A 93 13.44 8.27 -13.98
N ASN A 94 12.33 8.64 -14.60
CA ASN A 94 12.28 9.20 -15.95
C ASN A 94 12.01 10.71 -15.96
N ASN A 95 11.97 11.37 -14.80
CA ASN A 95 11.62 12.80 -14.69
C ASN A 95 12.72 13.61 -14.00
N ALA A 96 12.94 14.84 -14.50
CA ALA A 96 14.22 15.54 -14.54
C ALA A 96 14.70 16.24 -13.25
N ARG A 97 14.16 15.95 -12.07
CA ARG A 97 14.67 16.52 -10.81
C ARG A 97 15.55 15.51 -10.07
N ALA A 98 16.80 15.41 -10.53
CA ALA A 98 17.81 14.50 -9.98
C ALA A 98 18.18 14.78 -8.49
N ASP A 99 17.65 15.86 -7.91
CA ASP A 99 17.92 16.32 -6.56
C ASP A 99 16.75 16.09 -5.58
N LEU A 100 15.68 15.38 -5.99
CA LEU A 100 14.59 15.05 -5.08
C LEU A 100 14.99 13.96 -4.08
N THR A 101 14.58 14.13 -2.83
CA THR A 101 14.73 13.12 -1.77
C THR A 101 13.59 12.09 -1.78
N ILE A 102 13.75 11.02 -0.99
CA ILE A 102 12.66 10.09 -0.72
C ILE A 102 11.72 10.73 0.29
N VAL A 103 10.41 10.62 0.06
CA VAL A 103 9.39 11.09 0.99
C VAL A 103 8.63 9.91 1.56
N ILE A 104 8.49 9.88 2.87
CA ILE A 104 7.70 8.89 3.58
C ILE A 104 6.43 9.56 4.09
N LEU A 105 5.30 8.93 3.80
CA LEU A 105 4.02 9.28 4.41
C LEU A 105 3.72 8.22 5.46
N CYS A 106 3.65 8.60 6.73
CA CYS A 106 3.29 7.75 7.85
C CYS A 106 1.95 8.21 8.45
N VAL A 107 1.04 7.27 8.71
CA VAL A 107 -0.25 7.49 9.34
C VAL A 107 -0.32 6.69 10.62
N GLN A 108 -0.76 7.31 11.71
CA GLN A 108 -1.06 6.62 12.96
C GLN A 108 -2.36 7.13 13.57
N SER A 109 -2.92 6.37 14.52
CA SER A 109 -4.07 6.83 15.31
C SER A 109 -3.72 8.13 16.07
N ALA A 110 -4.66 9.09 16.08
CA ALA A 110 -4.51 10.30 16.88
C ALA A 110 -4.50 10.00 18.39
N GLU A 111 -5.13 8.90 18.81
CA GLU A 111 -5.27 8.48 20.21
C GLU A 111 -4.06 7.69 20.73
N LEU A 112 -3.14 7.31 19.84
CA LEU A 112 -1.96 6.54 20.22
C LEU A 112 -1.00 7.40 21.05
N LYS A 113 -0.63 6.92 22.24
CA LYS A 113 0.33 7.59 23.11
C LYS A 113 1.76 7.45 22.59
N ASP A 114 2.10 6.27 22.10
CA ASP A 114 3.41 6.00 21.53
C ASP A 114 3.54 6.66 20.16
N GLU A 115 4.69 7.27 19.92
CA GLU A 115 5.02 7.88 18.65
C GLU A 115 5.64 6.85 17.71
N LEU A 116 4.87 6.39 16.73
CA LEU A 116 5.34 5.46 15.69
C LEU A 116 5.67 6.18 14.37
N CYS A 117 4.99 7.30 14.12
CA CYS A 117 5.22 8.23 13.03
C CYS A 117 5.93 9.47 13.58
N PRO A 118 7.08 9.87 13.02
CA PRO A 118 7.87 10.99 13.53
C PRO A 118 7.06 12.29 13.64
N SER A 119 7.18 12.96 14.78
CA SER A 119 6.53 14.23 15.10
C SER A 119 7.53 15.41 15.23
N ILE A 120 8.72 15.24 14.65
CA ILE A 120 9.79 16.26 14.68
C ILE A 120 9.29 17.55 14.01
N ALA A 121 9.46 18.69 14.69
CA ALA A 121 9.13 20.01 14.15
C ALA A 121 10.34 20.64 13.44
N ASP A 122 10.67 20.15 12.24
CA ASP A 122 11.72 20.71 11.39
C ASP A 122 11.23 20.94 9.94
N SER A 123 12.07 21.52 9.08
CA SER A 123 11.73 21.82 7.68
C SER A 123 11.59 20.59 6.77
N ARG A 124 11.87 19.39 7.29
CA ARG A 124 11.78 18.12 6.57
C ARG A 124 10.58 17.29 7.00
N HIS A 125 9.81 17.75 7.98
CA HIS A 125 8.66 17.06 8.50
C HIS A 125 7.43 17.95 8.42
N LEU A 126 6.33 17.38 7.94
CA LEU A 126 5.01 18.00 7.93
C LEU A 126 4.09 17.11 8.74
N GLN A 127 3.36 17.71 9.67
CA GLN A 127 2.28 17.04 10.38
C GLN A 127 0.94 17.56 9.93
N ARG A 128 0.02 16.65 9.68
CA ARG A 128 -1.36 16.93 9.27
C ARG A 128 -2.30 16.00 10.01
N HIS A 129 -3.57 16.38 10.05
CA HIS A 129 -4.64 15.53 10.56
C HIS A 129 -5.54 15.11 9.40
N TYR A 130 -5.99 13.86 9.43
CA TYR A 130 -7.02 13.35 8.54
C TYR A 130 -8.03 12.57 9.37
N ARG A 131 -9.19 13.18 9.64
CA ARG A 131 -10.19 12.66 10.60
C ARG A 131 -9.51 12.37 11.95
N HIS A 132 -9.63 11.15 12.48
CA HIS A 132 -9.04 10.71 13.75
C HIS A 132 -7.60 10.16 13.60
N MET A 133 -6.89 10.51 12.53
CA MET A 133 -5.53 10.04 12.26
C MET A 133 -4.57 11.21 12.18
N ARG A 134 -3.35 11.00 12.70
CA ARG A 134 -2.20 11.87 12.49
C ARG A 134 -1.44 11.37 11.28
N VAL A 135 -1.03 12.30 10.43
CA VAL A 135 -0.29 12.06 9.19
C VAL A 135 1.02 12.81 9.27
N ALA A 136 2.14 12.08 9.29
CA ALA A 136 3.48 12.63 9.13
C ALA A 136 3.92 12.44 7.67
N ILE A 137 4.35 13.52 7.02
CA ILE A 137 4.96 13.49 5.69
C ILE A 137 6.38 14.02 5.86
N TYR A 138 7.39 13.23 5.54
CA TYR A 138 8.77 13.65 5.81
C TYR A 138 9.78 13.18 4.77
N ALA A 139 10.78 14.03 4.55
CA ALA A 139 11.93 13.77 3.71
C ALA A 139 13.02 12.99 4.47
N THR A 140 13.56 11.92 3.87
CA THR A 140 14.58 11.08 4.53
C THR A 140 16.01 11.64 4.44
N GLY A 141 16.27 12.53 3.48
CA GLY A 141 17.60 13.11 3.23
C GLY A 141 17.67 14.63 3.38
N LYS A 142 18.82 15.19 3.01
CA LYS A 142 19.05 16.65 2.90
C LYS A 142 18.81 17.20 1.49
N ALA A 143 18.53 16.33 0.54
CA ALA A 143 18.24 16.72 -0.84
C ALA A 143 16.92 17.50 -0.90
N HIS A 144 16.66 18.17 -2.03
CA HIS A 144 15.51 19.03 -2.18
C HIS A 144 14.19 18.25 -2.06
N TRP A 145 13.17 18.90 -1.54
CA TRP A 145 11.79 18.47 -1.67
C TRP A 145 10.88 19.70 -1.69
N ASP A 146 9.77 19.59 -2.39
CA ASP A 146 8.79 20.67 -2.52
C ASP A 146 7.84 20.64 -1.32
N VAL A 147 8.25 21.29 -0.22
CA VAL A 147 7.49 21.34 1.02
C VAL A 147 6.07 21.85 0.78
N ASP A 148 5.91 22.87 -0.07
CA ASP A 148 4.61 23.47 -0.34
C ASP A 148 3.69 22.52 -1.13
N ALA A 149 4.22 21.79 -2.11
CA ALA A 149 3.45 20.77 -2.81
C ALA A 149 2.97 19.67 -1.85
N TRP A 150 3.86 19.16 -0.97
CA TRP A 150 3.51 18.13 0.00
C TRP A 150 2.58 18.62 1.12
N LYS A 151 2.72 19.88 1.53
CA LYS A 151 1.85 20.52 2.53
C LYS A 151 0.41 20.64 2.03
N ASN A 152 0.25 21.02 0.76
CA ASN A 152 -1.06 21.33 0.18
C ASN A 152 -1.71 20.14 -0.55
N VAL A 153 -1.01 19.00 -0.68
CA VAL A 153 -1.56 17.85 -1.39
C VAL A 153 -2.86 17.37 -0.77
N GLN A 154 -3.86 17.07 -1.60
CA GLN A 154 -5.11 16.49 -1.12
C GLN A 154 -4.85 15.04 -0.71
N LEU A 155 -5.33 14.68 0.48
CA LEU A 155 -5.19 13.36 1.07
C LEU A 155 -6.53 12.62 1.06
N THR A 156 -6.53 11.31 0.84
CA THR A 156 -7.73 10.47 0.86
C THR A 156 -7.43 9.04 1.34
N ALA A 157 -8.40 8.40 1.98
CA ALA A 157 -8.36 6.96 2.28
C ALA A 157 -9.11 6.12 1.23
N ASP A 158 -9.72 6.75 0.23
CA ASP A 158 -10.47 6.08 -0.83
C ASP A 158 -9.59 5.90 -2.08
N LEU A 159 -9.19 4.65 -2.36
CA LEU A 159 -8.33 4.33 -3.51
C LEU A 159 -8.98 4.67 -4.86
N ASN A 160 -10.30 4.82 -4.93
CA ASN A 160 -10.98 5.21 -6.18
C ASN A 160 -10.76 6.68 -6.53
N GLN A 161 -10.44 7.52 -5.54
CA GLN A 161 -10.16 8.95 -5.77
C GLN A 161 -8.72 9.18 -6.23
N ILE A 162 -7.82 8.21 -6.07
CA ILE A 162 -6.40 8.37 -6.37
C ILE A 162 -6.16 8.28 -7.87
N ARG A 163 -5.56 9.35 -8.43
CA ARG A 163 -5.39 9.56 -9.88
C ARG A 163 -4.14 8.91 -10.46
N TRP A 164 -3.12 8.69 -9.65
CA TRP A 164 -1.90 7.98 -10.06
C TRP A 164 -2.05 6.45 -9.99
N LEU A 165 -3.23 5.96 -9.57
CA LEU A 165 -3.59 4.56 -9.67
C LEU A 165 -4.37 4.30 -10.97
N HIS A 166 -4.02 3.23 -11.66
CA HIS A 166 -4.64 2.83 -12.94
C HIS A 166 -5.44 1.54 -12.78
#